data_AF-A0A357CJF8-F1
#
_entry.id   AF-A0A357CJF8-F1
#
_cell.length_a   1.000
_cell.length_b   1.000
_cell.length_c   1.000
_cell.angle_alpha   90.00
_cell.angle_beta   90.00
_cell.angle_gamma   90.00
#
_symmetry.space_group_name_H-M   'P 1'
#
loop_
_entity.id
_entity.type
_entity.pdbx_description
1 polymer ?
#
loop_
_entity_poly.entity_id
_entity_poly.type
_entity_poly.pdbx_seq_one_letter_code
_entity_poly.pdbx_strand_id
1 'polypeptide(L)'
;GLLPGVLMRNATLKFICKDVHLRVERNDTRFAGRYQKGDVIRLPIAHKDGLYFADAATLARLEGEGRVAFRYCERGGEVTAFANPNGSAHNIAGIYNETGTVLGLMPHPERLADAALSGTDGAKMFLSLVETLH
;
A
#
# COMPACT_ATOMS: atom_id res chain seq x y z
N GLY A 1 8.05 -8.37 -15.49
CA GLY A 1 6.95 -8.75 -14.58
C GLY A 1 5.77 -7.85 -14.81
N LEU A 2 4.59 -8.18 -14.26
CA LEU A 2 3.36 -7.37 -14.40
C LEU A 2 3.42 -6.03 -13.65
N LEU A 3 4.34 -5.91 -12.69
CA LEU A 3 4.62 -4.69 -11.93
C LEU A 3 6.12 -4.39 -12.01
N PRO A 4 6.53 -3.11 -12.10
CA PRO A 4 7.93 -2.72 -12.06
C PRO A 4 8.48 -2.72 -10.62
N GLY A 5 9.77 -2.97 -10.48
CA GLY A 5 10.47 -3.04 -9.19
C GLY A 5 10.56 -4.45 -8.63
N VAL A 6 11.21 -4.56 -7.46
CA VAL A 6 11.44 -5.82 -6.76
C VAL A 6 11.16 -5.65 -5.26
N LEU A 7 10.74 -6.74 -4.62
CA LEU A 7 10.68 -6.83 -3.16
C LEU A 7 11.99 -7.42 -2.65
N MET A 8 12.67 -6.67 -1.79
CA MET A 8 13.91 -7.08 -1.15
C MET A 8 13.70 -7.37 0.34
N ARG A 9 14.71 -7.99 0.97
CA ARG A 9 14.78 -8.13 2.43
C ARG A 9 14.59 -6.79 3.11
N ASN A 10 13.82 -6.77 4.20
CA ASN A 10 13.62 -5.57 5.01
C ASN A 10 14.98 -4.97 5.42
N ALA A 11 15.10 -3.65 5.44
CA ALA A 11 16.34 -2.97 5.82
C ALA A 11 16.85 -3.36 7.21
N THR A 12 15.93 -3.71 8.13
CA THR A 12 16.22 -4.14 9.50
C THR A 12 16.45 -5.65 9.64
N LEU A 13 16.34 -6.45 8.56
CA LEU A 13 16.49 -7.91 8.50
C LEU A 13 15.63 -8.71 9.52
N LYS A 14 14.69 -8.05 10.19
CA LYS A 14 13.77 -8.63 11.18
C LYS A 14 12.42 -8.89 10.54
N PHE A 15 11.75 -9.94 11.00
CA PHE A 15 10.34 -10.17 10.72
C PHE A 15 9.53 -9.08 11.41
N ILE A 16 8.66 -8.40 10.68
CA ILE A 16 7.84 -7.31 11.21
C ILE A 16 6.40 -7.78 11.25
N CYS A 17 5.83 -7.84 12.46
CA CYS A 17 4.42 -8.08 12.72
C CYS A 17 3.88 -6.90 13.53
N LYS A 18 3.27 -5.91 12.87
CA LYS A 18 2.67 -4.75 13.52
C LYS A 18 1.61 -4.12 12.63
N ASP A 19 0.76 -3.31 13.24
CA ASP A 19 -0.13 -2.42 12.52
C ASP A 19 0.65 -1.21 11.99
N VAL A 20 0.38 -0.85 10.75
CA VAL A 20 0.93 0.33 10.09
C VAL A 20 -0.19 1.21 9.56
N HIS A 21 0.08 2.51 9.48
CA HIS A 21 -0.84 3.45 8.87
C HIS A 21 -0.39 3.71 7.43
N LEU A 22 -1.35 3.75 6.53
CA LEU A 22 -1.13 3.98 5.12
C LEU A 22 -1.98 5.16 4.67
N ARG A 23 -1.39 6.05 3.89
CA ARG A 23 -2.13 7.10 3.22
C ARG A 23 -2.56 6.64 1.85
N VAL A 24 -3.82 6.83 1.52
CA VAL A 24 -4.37 6.56 0.20
C VAL A 24 -3.93 7.66 -0.76
N GLU A 25 -3.08 7.32 -1.73
CA GLU A 25 -2.57 8.29 -2.71
C GLU A 25 -3.53 8.42 -3.91
N ARG A 26 -4.28 7.34 -4.20
CA ARG A 26 -5.14 7.25 -5.37
C ARG A 26 -6.43 6.48 -5.06
N ASN A 27 -7.57 7.08 -5.39
CA ASN A 27 -8.91 6.51 -5.16
C ASN A 27 -9.79 6.36 -6.42
N ASP A 28 -9.32 6.82 -7.58
CA ASP A 28 -9.96 6.60 -8.89
C ASP A 28 -9.62 5.22 -9.48
N THR A 29 -9.47 4.20 -8.62
CA THR A 29 -9.12 2.82 -9.03
C THR A 29 -10.15 1.83 -8.54
N ARG A 30 -10.19 0.66 -9.20
CA ARG A 30 -11.07 -0.45 -8.83
C ARG A 30 -10.82 -0.97 -7.41
N PHE A 31 -9.60 -0.80 -6.91
CA PHE A 31 -9.19 -1.27 -5.58
C PHE A 31 -9.45 -0.24 -4.49
N ALA A 32 -9.60 1.05 -4.84
CA ALA A 32 -9.63 2.12 -3.85
C ALA A 32 -10.82 3.09 -3.98
N GLY A 33 -11.84 2.77 -4.79
CA GLY A 33 -13.02 3.62 -5.03
C GLY A 33 -13.83 4.02 -3.79
N ARG A 34 -13.79 3.21 -2.73
CA ARG A 34 -14.47 3.51 -1.44
C ARG A 34 -13.61 4.27 -0.43
N TYR A 35 -12.39 4.63 -0.79
CA TYR A 35 -11.55 5.52 0.01
C TYR A 35 -11.56 6.94 -0.56
N GLN A 36 -11.28 7.93 0.28
CA GLN A 36 -10.93 9.27 -0.20
C GLN A 36 -9.42 9.38 -0.36
N LYS A 37 -8.98 10.14 -1.36
CA LYS A 37 -7.57 10.49 -1.48
C LYS A 37 -7.13 11.26 -0.23
N GLY A 38 -6.03 10.82 0.39
CA GLY A 38 -5.54 11.35 1.66
C GLY A 38 -6.05 10.62 2.90
N ASP A 39 -7.01 9.69 2.77
CA ASP A 39 -7.43 8.86 3.90
C ASP A 39 -6.25 8.13 4.52
N VAL A 40 -6.24 8.05 5.85
CA VAL A 40 -5.28 7.26 6.61
C VAL A 40 -5.97 5.99 7.08
N ILE A 41 -5.50 4.85 6.58
CA ILE A 41 -6.04 3.53 6.91
C ILE A 41 -5.03 2.73 7.73
N ARG A 42 -5.50 1.88 8.65
CA ARG A 42 -4.63 1.00 9.41
C ARG A 42 -4.69 -0.41 8.85
N LEU A 43 -3.56 -0.95 8.41
CA LEU A 43 -3.44 -2.33 7.94
C LEU A 43 -2.32 -3.07 8.68
N PRO A 44 -2.48 -4.38 8.96
CA PRO A 44 -1.42 -5.19 9.53
C PRO A 44 -0.39 -5.55 8.45
N ILE A 45 0.89 -5.59 8.85
CA ILE A 45 1.97 -6.18 8.06
C ILE A 45 2.54 -7.39 8.80
N ALA A 46 2.90 -8.43 8.06
CA ALA A 46 3.50 -9.66 8.59
C ALA A 46 4.50 -10.24 7.59
N HIS A 47 5.67 -9.61 7.44
CA HIS A 47 6.64 -10.00 6.41
C HIS A 47 8.10 -9.90 6.86
N LYS A 48 8.94 -10.75 6.23
CA LYS A 48 10.40 -10.73 6.34
C LYS A 48 11.06 -9.96 5.17
N ASP A 49 10.39 -9.99 4.01
CA ASP A 49 10.83 -9.39 2.75
C ASP A 49 9.70 -8.50 2.19
N GLY A 50 9.73 -7.21 2.49
CA GLY A 50 8.72 -6.27 2.00
C GLY A 50 9.27 -4.88 1.69
N LEU A 51 10.60 -4.74 1.56
CA LEU A 51 11.22 -3.50 1.11
C LEU A 51 10.98 -3.37 -0.38
N TYR A 52 10.15 -2.42 -0.79
CA TYR A 52 9.97 -2.09 -2.20
C TYR A 52 11.15 -1.27 -2.71
N PHE A 53 11.79 -1.75 -3.78
CA PHE A 53 12.91 -1.09 -4.42
C PHE A 53 12.76 -1.05 -5.94
N ALA A 54 13.13 0.08 -6.51
CA ALA A 54 13.23 0.30 -7.94
C ALA A 54 14.30 1.38 -8.21
N ASP A 55 14.82 1.42 -9.44
CA ASP A 55 15.74 2.48 -9.85
C ASP A 55 15.06 3.86 -9.91
N ALA A 56 15.88 4.92 -9.94
CA ALA A 56 15.39 6.30 -9.89
C ALA A 56 14.47 6.66 -11.08
N ALA A 57 14.71 6.12 -12.27
CA ALA A 57 13.87 6.36 -13.43
C ALA A 57 12.49 5.73 -13.27
N THR A 58 12.44 4.50 -12.73
CA THR A 58 11.21 3.77 -12.42
C THR A 58 10.42 4.47 -11.32
N LEU A 59 11.08 4.93 -10.26
CA LEU A 59 10.43 5.69 -9.19
C LEU A 59 9.85 7.00 -9.74
N ALA A 60 10.64 7.77 -10.49
CA ALA A 60 10.17 9.02 -11.12
C ALA A 60 8.96 8.77 -12.03
N ARG A 61 8.96 7.67 -12.77
CA ARG A 61 7.85 7.28 -13.63
C ARG A 61 6.60 6.90 -12.82
N LEU A 62 6.73 6.09 -11.78
CA LEU A 62 5.62 5.71 -10.91
C LEU A 62 4.96 6.92 -10.24
N GLU A 63 5.78 7.89 -9.82
CA GLU A 63 5.33 9.15 -9.25
C GLU A 63 4.63 10.03 -10.30
N GLY A 64 5.29 10.24 -11.46
CA GLY A 64 4.78 11.10 -12.52
C GLY A 64 3.51 10.57 -13.21
N GLU A 65 3.38 9.24 -13.32
CA GLU A 65 2.18 8.58 -13.86
C GLU A 65 1.07 8.38 -12.81
N GLY A 66 1.29 8.79 -11.55
CA GLY A 66 0.29 8.64 -10.48
C GLY A 66 -0.02 7.18 -10.13
N ARG A 67 0.98 6.30 -10.20
CA ARG A 67 0.81 4.84 -10.03
C ARG A 67 1.08 4.34 -8.62
N VAL A 68 1.41 5.23 -7.69
CA VAL A 68 1.51 4.90 -6.27
C VAL A 68 0.10 4.77 -5.69
N ALA A 69 -0.19 3.62 -5.10
CA ALA A 69 -1.51 3.35 -4.51
C ALA A 69 -1.57 3.81 -3.05
N PHE A 70 -0.55 3.43 -2.27
CA PHE A 70 -0.49 3.66 -0.84
C PHE A 70 0.94 4.00 -0.41
N ARG A 71 1.05 4.86 0.60
CA ARG A 71 2.32 5.14 1.28
C ARG A 71 2.25 4.86 2.76
N TYR A 72 3.34 4.36 3.33
CA TYR A 72 3.52 4.34 4.77
C TYR A 72 3.55 5.77 5.32
N CYS A 73 2.69 6.02 6.29
CA CYS A 73 2.54 7.31 6.94
C CYS A 73 2.35 7.12 8.45
N GLU A 74 2.46 8.22 9.19
CA GLU A 74 2.08 8.26 10.59
C GLU A 74 0.56 8.33 10.74
N ARG A 75 0.05 8.20 11.97
CA ARG A 75 -1.40 8.27 12.24
C ARG A 75 -2.05 9.57 11.75
N GLY A 76 -1.28 10.67 11.67
CA GLY A 76 -1.74 11.95 11.15
C GLY A 76 -1.72 12.08 9.62
N GLY A 77 -1.23 11.06 8.89
CA GLY A 77 -1.09 11.10 7.42
C GLY A 77 0.25 11.65 6.91
N GLU A 78 1.14 12.03 7.82
CA GLU A 78 2.47 12.51 7.49
C GLU A 78 3.36 11.37 6.99
N VAL A 79 4.02 11.57 5.85
CA VAL A 79 4.89 10.56 5.23
C VAL A 79 6.31 10.82 5.69
N THR A 80 6.75 10.06 6.70
CA THR A 80 8.07 10.21 7.32
C THR A 80 8.88 8.93 7.19
N ALA A 81 10.21 9.04 7.23
CA ALA A 81 11.08 7.86 7.21
C ALA A 81 10.80 6.92 8.41
N PHE A 82 10.31 7.46 9.54
CA PHE A 82 9.97 6.69 10.74
C PHE A 82 8.73 5.81 10.55
N ALA A 83 7.73 6.30 9.80
CA ALA A 83 6.53 5.53 9.49
C ALA A 83 6.80 4.29 8.62
N ASN A 84 7.91 4.30 7.86
CA ASN A 84 8.28 3.27 6.91
C ASN A 84 8.97 2.09 7.61
N PRO A 85 8.28 0.96 7.82
CA PRO A 85 8.77 -0.13 8.65
C PRO A 85 9.88 -0.94 7.98
N ASN A 86 9.89 -0.96 6.66
CA ASN A 86 10.68 -1.88 5.85
C ASN A 86 11.76 -1.19 5.02
N GLY A 87 11.76 0.14 4.98
CA GLY A 87 12.73 0.95 4.24
C GLY A 87 12.38 1.09 2.76
N SER A 88 11.11 0.91 2.39
CA SER A 88 10.65 0.99 1.00
C SER A 88 10.96 2.37 0.39
N ALA A 89 11.40 2.40 -0.86
CA ALA A 89 11.68 3.66 -1.56
C ALA A 89 10.44 4.57 -1.57
N HIS A 90 10.64 5.86 -1.27
CA HIS A 90 9.58 6.88 -1.20
C HIS A 90 8.38 6.49 -0.31
N ASN A 91 8.60 5.63 0.70
CA ASN A 91 7.57 5.07 1.57
C ASN A 91 6.45 4.31 0.83
N ILE A 92 6.72 3.80 -0.37
CA ILE A 92 5.72 3.11 -1.18
C ILE A 92 5.33 1.78 -0.50
N ALA A 93 4.03 1.62 -0.23
CA ALA A 93 3.44 0.40 0.33
C ALA A 93 2.66 -0.41 -0.71
N GLY A 94 2.30 0.21 -1.84
CA GLY A 94 1.71 -0.47 -2.98
C GLY A 94 1.69 0.37 -4.26
N ILE A 95 1.69 -0.30 -5.40
CA ILE A 95 1.73 0.30 -6.74
C ILE A 95 0.76 -0.37 -7.70
N TYR A 96 0.33 0.37 -8.72
CA TYR A 96 -0.46 -0.15 -9.83
C TYR A 96 0.39 -0.47 -11.06
N ASN A 97 -0.06 -1.41 -11.88
CA ASN A 97 0.42 -1.54 -13.26
C ASN A 97 -0.03 -0.33 -14.11
N GLU A 98 0.43 -0.27 -15.36
CA GLU A 98 0.17 0.86 -16.27
C GLU A 98 -1.32 1.06 -16.55
N THR A 99 -2.08 -0.02 -16.60
CA THR A 99 -3.54 0.02 -16.86
C THR A 99 -4.39 0.12 -15.60
N GLY A 100 -3.79 0.14 -14.40
CA GLY A 100 -4.52 0.19 -13.13
C GLY A 100 -5.30 -1.08 -12.76
N THR A 101 -5.14 -2.17 -13.50
CA THR A 101 -5.85 -3.44 -13.29
C THR A 101 -5.17 -4.38 -12.29
N VAL A 102 -3.89 -4.17 -12.02
CA VAL A 102 -3.10 -4.98 -11.08
C VAL A 102 -2.56 -4.07 -9.99
N LEU A 103 -2.84 -4.42 -8.73
CA LEU A 103 -2.31 -3.78 -7.54
C LEU A 103 -1.28 -4.71 -6.87
N GLY A 104 -0.04 -4.24 -6.73
CA GLY A 104 0.94 -4.84 -5.84
C GLY A 104 0.82 -4.20 -4.47
N LEU A 105 0.52 -4.99 -3.45
CA LEU A 105 0.32 -4.52 -2.08
C LEU A 105 1.06 -5.44 -1.11
N MET A 106 1.83 -4.85 -0.20
CA MET A 106 2.51 -5.57 0.87
C MET A 106 1.68 -5.73 2.17
N PRO A 107 0.90 -4.73 2.59
CA PRO A 107 -0.04 -4.87 3.70
C PRO A 107 -1.11 -5.94 3.46
N HIS A 108 -1.66 -6.49 4.54
CA HIS A 108 -2.68 -7.55 4.53
C HIS A 108 -4.09 -6.99 4.82
N PRO A 109 -4.79 -6.38 3.83
CA PRO A 109 -6.13 -5.83 4.02
C PRO A 109 -7.17 -6.89 4.42
N GLU A 110 -6.96 -8.15 4.04
CA GLU A 110 -7.85 -9.27 4.38
C GLU A 110 -7.92 -9.54 5.89
N ARG A 111 -6.87 -9.14 6.64
CA ARG A 111 -6.78 -9.37 8.09
C ARG A 111 -7.45 -8.27 8.92
N LEU A 112 -7.96 -7.21 8.28
CA LEU A 112 -8.64 -6.08 8.92
C LEU A 112 -9.90 -5.68 8.14
N ALA A 113 -10.65 -6.70 7.70
CA ALA A 113 -11.89 -6.54 6.92
C ALA A 113 -13.16 -6.89 7.72
N ASP A 114 -13.04 -7.31 8.98
CA ASP A 114 -14.16 -7.71 9.83
C ASP A 114 -14.07 -6.99 11.18
N ALA A 115 -15.20 -6.48 11.67
CA ALA A 115 -15.28 -5.88 12.99
C ALA A 115 -14.86 -6.86 14.11
N ALA A 116 -15.03 -8.17 13.90
CA ALA A 116 -14.53 -9.21 14.79
C ALA A 116 -12.99 -9.35 14.77
N LEU A 117 -12.32 -8.83 13.74
CA LEU A 117 -10.86 -8.89 13.53
C LEU A 117 -10.16 -7.54 13.77
N SER A 118 -10.67 -6.74 14.72
CA SER A 118 -10.07 -5.45 15.14
C SER A 118 -10.16 -4.29 14.14
N GLY A 119 -10.99 -4.37 13.09
CA GLY A 119 -11.42 -3.22 12.31
C GLY A 119 -11.88 -3.57 10.88
N THR A 120 -12.40 -2.58 10.17
CA THR A 120 -13.02 -2.74 8.84
C THR A 120 -12.32 -1.95 7.74
N ASP A 121 -11.15 -1.36 8.00
CA ASP A 121 -10.46 -0.49 7.04
C ASP A 121 -10.09 -1.24 5.75
N GLY A 122 -9.80 -2.55 5.83
CA GLY A 122 -9.54 -3.41 4.68
C GLY A 122 -10.80 -3.80 3.88
N ALA A 123 -11.99 -3.77 4.50
CA ALA A 123 -13.24 -4.17 3.85
C ALA A 123 -13.58 -3.26 2.67
N LYS A 124 -13.27 -1.96 2.78
CA LYS A 124 -13.50 -0.95 1.74
C LYS A 124 -12.77 -1.31 0.43
N MET A 125 -11.61 -1.97 0.48
CA MET A 125 -10.89 -2.43 -0.72
C MET A 125 -11.67 -3.52 -1.45
N PHE A 126 -12.21 -4.50 -0.73
CA PHE A 126 -13.02 -5.57 -1.32
C PHE A 126 -14.37 -5.07 -1.84
N LEU A 127 -15.03 -4.17 -1.10
CA LEU A 127 -16.26 -3.54 -1.56
C LEU A 127 -16.04 -2.72 -2.84
N SER A 128 -14.93 -1.99 -2.93
CA SER A 128 -14.55 -1.26 -4.16
C SER A 128 -14.44 -2.20 -5.35
N LEU A 129 -13.83 -3.38 -5.17
CA LEU A 129 -13.68 -4.37 -6.23
C LEU A 129 -15.01 -4.92 -6.70
N VAL A 130 -15.89 -5.31 -5.77
CA VAL A 130 -17.21 -5.87 -6.09
C VAL A 130 -18.05 -4.89 -6.91
N GLU A 131 -18.02 -3.60 -6.59
CA GLU A 131 -18.79 -2.57 -7.31
C GLU A 131 -18.32 -2.35 -8.75
N THR A 132 -17.09 -2.70 -9.07
CA THR A 132 -16.55 -2.58 -10.45
C THR A 132 -16.83 -3.79 -11.33
N LEU A 133 -17.50 -4.82 -10.80
CA LEU A 133 -17.92 -6.01 -11.56
C LEU A 133 -19.30 -5.84 -12.22
N HIS A 134 -19.94 -4.68 -12.05
CA HIS A 134 -21.25 -4.34 -12.60
C HIS A 134 -21.16 -3.46 -13.85
#